data_AF-A0A831K2B1-F1
#
_entry.id   AF-A0A831K2B1-F1
#
_cell.length_a   1.000
_cell.length_b   1.000
_cell.length_c   1.000
_cell.angle_alpha   90.00
_cell.angle_beta   90.00
_cell.angle_gamma   90.00
#
_symmetry.space_group_name_H-M   'P 1'
#
loop_
_entity.id
_entity.type
_entity.pdbx_description
1 polymer ?
#
loop_
_entity_poly.entity_id
_entity_poly.type
_entity_poly.pdbx_seq_one_letter_code
_entity_poly.pdbx_strand_id
1 'polypeptide(L)'
;MKCAKCGREYDHFIPPRCICGALLEIRYDYSSIDITKWKNRERGVWKYKELLPPVKKVISLKEGGTPLVRAKISEKLGFAVFIKDETRNPTGSFRDRLATVGVSYGLSHANNGFIVASDGNAAASLAAYAARANKEAFVVVPKKVDRGKLIQMIAFGAKIIRYGDSVDECIEYASELSRLNGLYDITPENNIIGLEGQKTLAFELWEDINPSHVIIPTGSGSNLYSIYKGFKELLEVGTIEELPKLVAVQSENCSPIASEILGLTSKKDFTKA
;
A
#
# COMPACT_ATOMS: atom_id res chain seq x y z
N MET A 1 -7.83 -13.67 -10.53
CA MET A 1 -6.54 -13.59 -9.76
C MET A 1 -5.71 -14.83 -10.04
N LYS A 2 -4.39 -14.78 -9.85
CA LYS A 2 -3.50 -15.92 -10.10
C LYS A 2 -2.52 -16.14 -8.95
N CYS A 3 -2.31 -17.38 -8.55
CA CYS A 3 -1.28 -17.71 -7.57
C CYS A 3 0.12 -17.60 -8.19
N ALA A 4 0.99 -16.79 -7.59
CA ALA A 4 2.38 -16.63 -8.06
C ALA A 4 3.22 -17.92 -7.97
N LYS A 5 2.86 -18.85 -7.06
CA LYS A 5 3.60 -20.09 -6.84
C LYS A 5 3.11 -21.25 -7.71
N CYS A 6 1.80 -21.50 -7.76
CA CYS A 6 1.23 -22.67 -8.46
C CYS A 6 0.41 -22.34 -9.71
N GLY A 7 0.27 -21.06 -10.06
CA GLY A 7 -0.43 -20.63 -11.27
C GLY A 7 -1.95 -20.76 -11.24
N ARG A 8 -2.55 -21.30 -10.16
CA ARG A 8 -4.01 -21.47 -10.05
C ARG A 8 -4.75 -20.14 -10.14
N GLU A 9 -5.86 -20.15 -10.86
CA GLU A 9 -6.73 -18.99 -11.07
C GLU A 9 -7.93 -19.02 -10.11
N TYR A 10 -8.38 -17.82 -9.71
CA TYR A 10 -9.46 -17.61 -8.77
C TYR A 10 -10.37 -16.47 -9.24
N ASP A 11 -11.67 -16.73 -9.18
CA ASP A 11 -12.72 -15.81 -9.65
C ASP A 11 -13.29 -14.93 -8.52
N HIS A 12 -12.98 -15.26 -7.26
CA HIS A 12 -13.52 -14.59 -6.06
C HIS A 12 -12.43 -14.28 -5.02
N PHE A 13 -12.60 -13.15 -4.31
CA PHE A 13 -11.58 -12.44 -3.53
C PHE A 13 -11.30 -12.96 -2.10
N ILE A 14 -11.77 -14.14 -1.69
CA ILE A 14 -11.57 -14.62 -0.32
C ILE A 14 -11.21 -16.12 -0.33
N PRO A 15 -10.04 -16.54 0.22
CA PRO A 15 -9.02 -15.76 0.92
C PRO A 15 -7.93 -15.16 -0.02
N PRO A 16 -7.11 -14.18 0.44
CA PRO A 16 -6.01 -13.59 -0.34
C PRO A 16 -4.85 -14.56 -0.60
N ARG A 17 -4.97 -15.79 -0.09
CA ARG A 17 -3.99 -16.86 -0.22
C ARG A 17 -4.59 -17.98 -1.05
N CYS A 18 -3.76 -18.53 -1.92
CA CYS A 18 -4.03 -19.79 -2.60
C CYS A 18 -4.08 -20.94 -1.58
N ILE A 19 -4.75 -22.05 -1.95
CA ILE A 19 -4.72 -23.31 -1.20
C ILE A 19 -3.29 -23.80 -0.92
N CYS A 20 -2.30 -23.43 -1.74
CA CYS A 20 -0.88 -23.76 -1.51
C CYS A 20 -0.17 -22.83 -0.51
N GLY A 21 -0.87 -21.90 0.12
CA GLY A 21 -0.37 -20.95 1.12
C GLY A 21 0.25 -19.66 0.56
N ALA A 22 0.53 -19.60 -0.74
CA ALA A 22 1.09 -18.41 -1.39
C ALA A 22 0.05 -17.30 -1.58
N LEU A 23 0.49 -16.05 -1.56
CA LEU A 23 -0.37 -14.90 -1.86
C LEU A 23 -0.84 -14.93 -3.31
N LEU A 24 -2.09 -14.51 -3.52
CA LEU A 24 -2.65 -14.29 -4.84
C LEU A 24 -2.17 -12.95 -5.41
N GLU A 25 -1.97 -12.93 -6.72
CA GLU A 25 -1.71 -11.71 -7.49
C GLU A 25 -2.97 -11.34 -8.27
N ILE A 26 -3.35 -10.05 -8.22
CA ILE A 26 -4.39 -9.50 -9.07
C ILE A 26 -3.79 -9.27 -10.46
N ARG A 27 -4.44 -9.81 -11.49
CA ARG A 27 -4.07 -9.68 -12.90
C ARG A 27 -5.25 -9.08 -13.64
N TYR A 28 -4.96 -8.27 -14.65
CA TYR A 28 -5.91 -7.62 -15.52
C TYR A 28 -5.74 -8.16 -16.94
N ASP A 29 -6.73 -7.93 -17.80
CA ASP A 29 -6.57 -8.13 -19.23
C ASP A 29 -5.77 -6.95 -19.80
N TYR A 30 -4.44 -7.04 -19.72
CA TYR A 30 -3.52 -5.98 -20.16
C TYR A 30 -3.68 -5.62 -21.63
N SER A 31 -4.12 -6.57 -22.47
CA SER A 31 -4.35 -6.34 -23.91
C SER A 31 -5.50 -5.38 -24.19
N SER A 32 -6.43 -5.24 -23.23
CA SER A 32 -7.59 -4.35 -23.32
C SER A 32 -7.35 -2.95 -22.72
N ILE A 33 -6.19 -2.72 -22.09
CA ILE A 33 -5.91 -1.49 -21.35
C ILE A 33 -5.48 -0.39 -22.32
N ASP A 34 -6.32 0.65 -22.41
CA ASP A 34 -6.00 1.87 -23.15
C ASP A 34 -5.55 2.98 -22.21
N ILE A 35 -4.22 3.15 -22.10
CA ILE A 35 -3.57 4.16 -21.25
C ILE A 35 -3.79 5.59 -21.76
N THR A 36 -4.17 5.78 -23.02
CA THR A 36 -4.37 7.14 -23.57
C THR A 36 -5.49 7.88 -22.86
N LYS A 37 -6.44 7.15 -22.27
CA LYS A 37 -7.54 7.66 -21.44
C LYS A 37 -7.05 8.38 -20.18
N TRP A 38 -5.82 8.13 -19.73
CA TRP A 38 -5.28 8.75 -18.52
C TRP A 38 -4.95 10.24 -18.74
N LYS A 39 -4.58 10.65 -19.95
CA LYS A 39 -4.09 12.00 -20.27
C LYS A 39 -5.04 13.12 -19.84
N ASN A 40 -6.35 12.90 -19.94
CA ASN A 40 -7.38 13.92 -19.70
C ASN A 40 -8.01 13.85 -18.30
N ARG A 41 -7.46 13.03 -17.38
CA ARG A 41 -8.01 12.85 -16.04
C ARG A 41 -7.26 13.69 -15.02
N GLU A 42 -7.97 14.09 -13.97
CA GLU A 42 -7.35 14.71 -12.78
C GLU A 42 -6.29 13.76 -12.20
N ARG A 43 -5.18 14.32 -11.73
CA ARG A 43 -4.12 13.53 -11.09
C ARG A 43 -4.65 12.92 -9.78
N GLY A 44 -4.17 11.73 -9.47
CA GLY A 44 -4.55 10.99 -8.27
C GLY A 44 -4.61 9.49 -8.52
N VAL A 45 -4.85 8.71 -7.48
CA VAL A 45 -4.91 7.24 -7.56
C VAL A 45 -5.93 6.78 -8.61
N TRP A 46 -7.12 7.35 -8.61
CA TRP A 46 -8.22 6.94 -9.48
C TRP A 46 -8.08 7.36 -10.94
N LYS A 47 -7.02 8.13 -11.28
CA LYS A 47 -6.61 8.36 -12.68
C LYS A 47 -6.41 7.05 -13.44
N TYR A 48 -5.89 6.03 -12.75
CA TYR A 48 -5.44 4.76 -13.31
C TYR A 48 -6.44 3.61 -13.13
N LYS A 49 -7.74 3.92 -13.05
CA LYS A 49 -8.80 2.95 -12.69
C LYS A 49 -8.84 1.67 -13.54
N GLU A 50 -8.33 1.68 -14.76
CA GLU A 50 -8.27 0.48 -15.63
C GLU A 50 -7.32 -0.59 -15.07
N LEU A 51 -6.29 -0.17 -14.33
CA LEU A 51 -5.36 -1.04 -13.63
C LEU A 51 -5.65 -1.05 -12.12
N LEU A 52 -6.89 -0.79 -11.70
CA LEU A 52 -7.31 -0.93 -10.31
C LEU A 52 -8.49 -1.91 -10.22
N PRO A 53 -8.72 -2.55 -9.05
CA PRO A 53 -9.90 -3.38 -8.87
C PRO A 53 -11.17 -2.58 -9.13
N PRO A 54 -12.15 -3.15 -9.85
CA PRO A 54 -13.43 -2.47 -10.08
C PRO A 54 -14.15 -2.28 -8.75
N VAL A 55 -14.65 -1.07 -8.51
CA VAL A 55 -15.38 -0.71 -7.28
C VAL A 55 -16.73 -0.09 -7.62
N LYS A 56 -17.74 -0.35 -6.78
CA LYS A 56 -19.08 0.24 -6.95
C LYS A 56 -19.11 1.73 -6.64
N LYS A 57 -18.28 2.17 -5.69
CA LYS A 57 -18.19 3.55 -5.23
C LYS A 57 -16.76 3.86 -4.84
N VAL A 58 -16.26 4.98 -5.35
CA VAL A 58 -14.93 5.51 -5.00
C VAL A 58 -15.04 6.33 -3.71
N ILE A 59 -14.21 5.98 -2.72
CA ILE A 59 -13.97 6.73 -1.49
C ILE A 59 -12.58 7.35 -1.61
N SER A 60 -12.54 8.66 -1.90
CA SER A 60 -11.30 9.40 -2.08
C SER A 60 -11.29 10.68 -1.25
N LEU A 61 -10.09 11.04 -0.80
CA LEU A 61 -9.73 12.33 -0.22
C LEU A 61 -8.81 13.13 -1.16
N LYS A 62 -8.76 12.74 -2.45
CA LYS A 62 -7.89 13.28 -3.50
C LYS A 62 -6.41 12.96 -3.30
N GLU A 63 -6.13 11.76 -2.83
CA GLU A 63 -4.78 11.18 -2.73
C GLU A 63 -4.13 10.87 -4.09
N GLY A 64 -2.80 10.85 -4.06
CA GLY A 64 -1.97 10.78 -5.25
C GLY A 64 -1.79 12.13 -5.92
N GLY A 65 -1.22 12.13 -7.13
CA GLY A 65 -0.87 13.36 -7.84
C GLY A 65 0.15 14.20 -7.08
N THR A 66 0.99 13.57 -6.27
CA THR A 66 1.89 14.25 -5.33
C THR A 66 3.05 14.94 -6.06
N PRO A 67 3.63 16.01 -5.48
CA PRO A 67 4.72 16.73 -6.13
C PRO A 67 5.95 15.85 -6.37
N LEU A 68 6.59 16.06 -7.53
CA LEU A 68 7.91 15.53 -7.82
C LEU A 68 8.90 16.71 -7.83
N VAL A 69 9.75 16.78 -6.80
CA VAL A 69 10.62 17.93 -6.55
C VAL A 69 12.04 17.58 -6.94
N ARG A 70 12.68 18.39 -7.79
CA ARG A 70 14.10 18.23 -8.12
C ARG A 70 14.95 18.56 -6.90
N ALA A 71 15.78 17.62 -6.48
CA ALA A 71 16.67 17.78 -5.33
C ALA A 71 17.90 18.61 -5.69
N LYS A 72 18.28 19.57 -4.83
CA LYS A 72 19.48 20.41 -5.01
C LYS A 72 20.78 19.61 -5.16
N ILE A 73 20.83 18.41 -4.57
CA ILE A 73 21.99 17.51 -4.67
C ILE A 73 22.27 17.06 -6.12
N SER A 74 21.31 17.20 -7.03
CA SER A 74 21.49 16.89 -8.45
C SER A 74 22.71 17.59 -9.05
N GLU A 75 22.95 18.85 -8.68
CA GLU A 75 24.09 19.64 -9.18
C GLU A 75 25.43 19.05 -8.73
N LYS A 76 25.49 18.57 -7.48
CA LYS A 76 26.70 17.97 -6.91
C LYS A 76 26.98 16.56 -7.45
N LEU A 77 25.94 15.80 -7.77
CA LEU A 77 26.07 14.42 -8.24
C LEU A 77 26.25 14.30 -9.76
N GLY A 78 25.97 15.38 -10.51
CA GLY A 78 26.06 15.37 -11.98
C GLY A 78 24.93 14.63 -12.68
N PHE A 79 23.88 14.20 -11.96
CA PHE A 79 22.67 13.60 -12.52
C PHE A 79 21.41 14.09 -11.79
N ALA A 80 20.27 14.01 -12.47
CA ALA A 80 19.01 14.50 -11.93
C ALA A 80 18.47 13.56 -10.84
N VAL A 81 18.26 14.12 -9.64
CA VAL A 81 17.64 13.45 -8.51
C VAL A 81 16.32 14.14 -8.20
N PHE A 82 15.26 13.36 -8.05
CA PHE A 82 13.93 13.86 -7.72
C PHE A 82 13.41 13.19 -6.44
N ILE A 83 12.59 13.93 -5.69
CA ILE A 83 11.91 13.48 -4.48
C ILE A 83 10.42 13.48 -4.79
N LYS A 84 9.80 12.30 -4.77
CA LYS A 84 8.35 12.15 -4.85
C LYS A 84 7.75 12.33 -3.46
N ASP A 85 7.18 13.50 -3.20
CA ASP A 85 6.76 13.92 -1.87
C ASP A 85 5.38 13.35 -1.49
N GLU A 86 5.39 12.09 -1.06
CA GLU A 86 4.19 11.39 -0.59
C GLU A 86 3.65 11.91 0.77
N THR A 87 4.34 12.86 1.41
CA THR A 87 3.84 13.51 2.64
C THR A 87 2.75 14.54 2.34
N ARG A 88 2.50 14.84 1.06
CA ARG A 88 1.42 15.75 0.60
C ARG A 88 0.09 15.05 0.38
N ASN A 89 0.03 13.73 0.61
CA ASN A 89 -1.24 13.02 0.67
C ASN A 89 -2.10 13.48 1.87
N PRO A 90 -3.43 13.28 1.85
CA PRO A 90 -4.36 13.80 2.85
C PRO A 90 -4.01 13.56 4.33
N THR A 91 -3.48 12.39 4.67
CA THR A 91 -3.06 12.04 6.05
C THR A 91 -1.57 12.19 6.28
N GLY A 92 -0.82 12.66 5.27
CA GLY A 92 0.62 12.84 5.32
C GLY A 92 1.42 11.59 4.94
N SER A 93 0.80 10.59 4.29
CA SER A 93 1.47 9.33 3.96
C SER A 93 1.02 8.71 2.64
N PHE A 94 1.94 8.00 1.96
CA PHE A 94 1.64 7.12 0.83
C PHE A 94 0.58 6.04 1.15
N ARG A 95 0.33 5.75 2.44
CA ARG A 95 -0.68 4.78 2.88
C ARG A 95 -2.10 5.18 2.46
N ASP A 96 -2.34 6.45 2.15
CA ASP A 96 -3.60 6.94 1.59
C ASP A 96 -3.96 6.27 0.27
N ARG A 97 -2.94 5.95 -0.54
CA ARG A 97 -3.13 5.19 -1.78
C ARG A 97 -3.66 3.78 -1.51
N LEU A 98 -3.22 3.14 -0.43
CA LEU A 98 -3.74 1.83 -0.01
C LEU A 98 -5.18 1.97 0.50
N ALA A 99 -5.40 2.92 1.41
CA ALA A 99 -6.67 3.08 2.09
C ALA A 99 -7.80 3.42 1.12
N THR A 100 -7.57 4.30 0.14
CA THR A 100 -8.62 4.64 -0.84
C THR A 100 -9.12 3.42 -1.61
N VAL A 101 -8.22 2.58 -2.13
CA VAL A 101 -8.59 1.40 -2.92
C VAL A 101 -9.18 0.32 -2.03
N GLY A 102 -8.53 0.04 -0.89
CA GLY A 102 -8.98 -0.94 0.08
C GLY A 102 -10.37 -0.63 0.64
N VAL A 103 -10.63 0.61 1.02
CA VAL A 103 -11.95 1.04 1.54
C VAL A 103 -13.00 1.02 0.44
N SER A 104 -12.71 1.57 -0.75
CA SER A 104 -13.66 1.60 -1.87
C SER A 104 -14.11 0.20 -2.29
N TYR A 105 -13.17 -0.74 -2.38
CA TYR A 105 -13.46 -2.13 -2.67
C TYR A 105 -14.18 -2.82 -1.50
N GLY A 106 -13.71 -2.59 -0.27
CA GLY A 106 -14.23 -3.22 0.93
C GLY A 106 -15.64 -2.76 1.33
N LEU A 107 -16.21 -1.72 0.72
CA LEU A 107 -17.57 -1.23 1.06
C LEU A 107 -18.65 -2.31 1.02
N SER A 108 -18.57 -3.27 0.10
CA SER A 108 -19.53 -4.38 0.02
C SER A 108 -19.29 -5.50 1.04
N HIS A 109 -18.17 -5.46 1.76
CA HIS A 109 -17.73 -6.48 2.71
C HIS A 109 -17.66 -5.94 4.16
N ALA A 110 -17.58 -4.62 4.33
CA ALA A 110 -17.49 -3.92 5.59
C ALA A 110 -18.87 -3.66 6.20
N ASN A 111 -19.60 -4.73 6.55
CA ASN A 111 -20.93 -4.63 7.16
C ASN A 111 -20.89 -3.79 8.43
N ASN A 112 -19.94 -4.11 9.32
CA ASN A 112 -19.78 -3.46 10.62
C ASN A 112 -18.61 -2.44 10.66
N GLY A 113 -17.92 -2.24 9.53
CA GLY A 113 -16.80 -1.30 9.40
C GLY A 113 -15.53 -1.97 8.91
N PHE A 114 -14.42 -1.27 9.12
CA PHE A 114 -13.08 -1.65 8.69
C PHE A 114 -12.18 -1.90 9.90
N ILE A 115 -11.19 -2.77 9.72
CA ILE A 115 -10.19 -3.05 10.75
C ILE A 115 -8.78 -3.00 10.15
N VAL A 116 -7.81 -2.59 10.96
CA VAL A 116 -6.38 -2.61 10.63
C VAL A 116 -5.57 -2.92 11.88
N ALA A 117 -4.54 -3.76 11.74
CA ALA A 117 -3.48 -3.91 12.72
C ALA A 117 -2.29 -3.04 12.32
N SER A 118 -2.15 -1.87 12.95
CA SER A 118 -1.02 -0.97 12.75
C SER A 118 -1.00 0.10 13.83
N ASP A 119 0.18 0.41 14.35
CA ASP A 119 0.39 1.53 15.26
C ASP A 119 0.79 2.83 14.54
N GLY A 120 0.83 2.85 13.20
CA GLY A 120 1.37 3.98 12.42
C GLY A 120 0.44 4.48 11.31
N ASN A 121 1.05 4.99 10.22
CA ASN A 121 0.34 5.70 9.16
C ASN A 121 -0.79 4.91 8.48
N ALA A 122 -0.71 3.57 8.45
CA ALA A 122 -1.77 2.76 7.86
C ALA A 122 -3.08 2.86 8.67
N ALA A 123 -2.98 2.96 9.99
CA ALA A 123 -4.14 3.13 10.86
C ALA A 123 -4.72 4.55 10.80
N ALA A 124 -3.88 5.58 10.76
CA ALA A 124 -4.34 6.95 10.57
C ALA A 124 -5.04 7.13 9.20
N SER A 125 -4.46 6.54 8.16
CA SER A 125 -5.06 6.49 6.83
C SER A 125 -6.39 5.76 6.85
N LEU A 126 -6.48 4.54 7.39
CA LEU A 126 -7.77 3.83 7.50
C LEU A 126 -8.83 4.71 8.14
N ALA A 127 -8.51 5.30 9.29
CA ALA A 127 -9.46 6.09 10.07
C ALA A 127 -10.06 7.23 9.23
N ALA A 128 -9.21 7.98 8.51
CA ALA A 128 -9.65 9.07 7.65
C ALA A 128 -10.57 8.60 6.51
N TYR A 129 -10.21 7.50 5.83
CA TYR A 129 -11.00 6.98 4.70
C TYR A 129 -12.30 6.29 5.15
N ALA A 130 -12.30 5.61 6.29
CA ALA A 130 -13.51 5.06 6.89
C ALA A 130 -14.49 6.17 7.30
N ALA A 131 -13.98 7.24 7.93
CA ALA A 131 -14.79 8.42 8.23
C ALA A 131 -15.38 9.04 6.96
N ARG A 132 -14.58 9.17 5.89
CA ARG A 132 -15.06 9.64 4.57
C ARG A 132 -16.14 8.72 3.99
N ALA A 133 -16.08 7.42 4.28
CA ALA A 133 -17.07 6.42 3.87
C ALA A 133 -18.30 6.34 4.78
N ASN A 134 -18.36 7.12 5.87
CA ASN A 134 -19.36 6.98 6.94
C ASN A 134 -19.41 5.55 7.51
N LYS A 135 -18.23 4.97 7.76
CA LYS A 135 -18.04 3.64 8.33
C LYS A 135 -17.14 3.71 9.55
N GLU A 136 -17.31 2.74 10.44
CA GLU A 136 -16.48 2.57 11.62
C GLU A 136 -15.07 2.09 11.23
N ALA A 137 -14.06 2.58 11.95
CA ALA A 137 -12.67 2.12 11.85
C ALA A 137 -12.21 1.57 13.21
N PHE A 138 -11.80 0.31 13.21
CA PHE A 138 -11.18 -0.35 14.35
C PHE A 138 -9.67 -0.45 14.12
N VAL A 139 -8.89 -0.03 15.09
CA VAL A 139 -7.42 -0.04 15.00
C VAL A 139 -6.88 -0.90 16.12
N VAL A 140 -6.26 -2.02 15.76
CA VAL A 140 -5.57 -2.91 16.69
C VAL A 140 -4.12 -2.46 16.82
N VAL A 141 -3.70 -2.15 18.04
CA VAL A 141 -2.33 -1.73 18.36
C VAL A 141 -1.76 -2.52 19.55
N PRO A 142 -0.43 -2.67 19.64
CA PRO A 142 0.20 -3.21 20.83
C PRO A 142 -0.16 -2.41 22.09
N LYS A 143 -0.12 -3.06 23.25
CA LYS A 143 -0.41 -2.39 24.54
C LYS A 143 0.49 -1.18 24.81
N LYS A 144 1.75 -1.22 24.33
CA LYS A 144 2.74 -0.15 24.44
C LYS A 144 2.86 0.58 23.10
N VAL A 145 2.11 1.67 22.96
CA VAL A 145 2.18 2.56 21.78
C VAL A 145 2.32 4.01 22.22
N ASP A 146 3.13 4.75 21.47
CA ASP A 146 3.31 6.18 21.66
C ASP A 146 1.99 6.94 21.51
N ARG A 147 1.71 7.88 22.45
CA ARG A 147 0.45 8.64 22.45
C ARG A 147 0.30 9.51 21.21
N GLY A 148 1.39 10.06 20.68
CA GLY A 148 1.37 10.90 19.49
C GLY A 148 0.80 10.17 18.28
N LYS A 149 1.20 8.90 18.08
CA LYS A 149 0.68 8.05 17.00
C LYS A 149 -0.84 7.83 17.10
N LEU A 150 -1.38 7.70 18.31
CA LEU A 150 -2.81 7.46 18.54
C LEU A 150 -3.68 8.69 18.29
N ILE A 151 -3.16 9.90 18.56
CA ILE A 151 -3.96 11.14 18.49
C ILE A 151 -4.55 11.34 17.10
N GLN A 152 -3.76 11.14 16.03
CA GLN A 152 -4.26 11.31 14.65
C GLN A 152 -5.40 10.32 14.33
N MET A 153 -5.26 9.07 14.77
CA MET A 153 -6.26 8.03 14.54
C MET A 153 -7.57 8.34 15.28
N ILE A 154 -7.47 8.75 16.55
CA ILE A 154 -8.61 9.12 17.39
C ILE A 154 -9.30 10.38 16.84
N ALA A 155 -8.54 11.36 16.35
CA ALA A 155 -9.09 12.57 15.74
C ALA A 155 -9.95 12.27 14.51
N PHE A 156 -9.64 11.21 13.76
CA PHE A 156 -10.48 10.72 12.65
C PHE A 156 -11.60 9.77 13.10
N GLY A 157 -11.78 9.53 14.41
CA GLY A 157 -12.86 8.72 14.96
C GLY A 157 -12.55 7.23 15.09
N ALA A 158 -11.29 6.81 15.01
CA ALA A 158 -10.93 5.40 15.17
C ALA A 158 -11.23 4.86 16.58
N LYS A 159 -11.76 3.64 16.63
CA LYS A 159 -11.92 2.84 17.85
C LYS A 159 -10.65 2.03 18.09
N ILE A 160 -9.86 2.44 19.09
CA ILE A 160 -8.57 1.82 19.40
C ILE A 160 -8.79 0.56 20.24
N ILE A 161 -8.24 -0.56 19.78
CA ILE A 161 -8.19 -1.85 20.47
C ILE A 161 -6.73 -2.14 20.81
N ARG A 162 -6.42 -2.27 22.10
CA ARG A 162 -5.07 -2.59 22.57
C ARG A 162 -4.95 -4.09 22.81
N TYR A 163 -4.11 -4.77 22.03
CA TYR A 163 -3.93 -6.22 22.11
C TYR A 163 -2.48 -6.60 21.87
N GLY A 164 -2.02 -7.67 22.55
CA GLY A 164 -0.68 -8.22 22.37
C GLY A 164 0.47 -7.29 22.77
N ASP A 165 1.68 -7.83 22.65
CA ASP A 165 2.93 -7.11 22.90
C ASP A 165 3.70 -6.80 21.60
N SER A 166 3.29 -7.38 20.48
CA SER A 166 3.89 -7.19 19.15
C SER A 166 2.86 -6.83 18.07
N VAL A 167 3.34 -6.29 16.95
CA VAL A 167 2.49 -6.00 15.77
C VAL A 167 1.99 -7.30 15.14
N ASP A 168 2.80 -8.36 15.12
CA ASP A 168 2.42 -9.66 14.55
C ASP A 168 1.21 -10.25 15.29
N GLU A 169 1.20 -10.22 16.63
CA GLU A 169 0.03 -10.62 17.43
C GLU A 169 -1.22 -9.76 17.12
N CYS A 170 -1.03 -8.46 16.85
CA CYS A 170 -2.13 -7.58 16.46
C CYS A 170 -2.73 -7.98 15.11
N ILE A 171 -1.89 -8.37 14.15
CA ILE A 171 -2.31 -8.80 12.81
C ILE A 171 -3.16 -10.07 12.89
N GLU A 172 -2.71 -11.06 13.67
CA GLU A 172 -3.46 -12.30 13.90
C GLU A 172 -4.82 -12.01 14.53
N TYR A 173 -4.84 -11.18 15.57
CA TYR A 173 -6.06 -10.82 16.29
C TYR A 173 -7.04 -10.01 15.41
N ALA A 174 -6.54 -9.05 14.61
CA ALA A 174 -7.37 -8.27 13.69
C ALA A 174 -8.01 -9.16 12.61
N SER A 175 -7.27 -10.13 12.10
CA SER A 175 -7.77 -11.12 11.12
C SER A 175 -8.90 -11.98 11.72
N GLU A 176 -8.73 -12.43 12.96
CA GLU A 176 -9.79 -13.18 13.67
C GLU A 176 -11.04 -12.32 13.90
N LEU A 177 -10.86 -11.09 14.40
CA LEU A 177 -11.96 -10.15 14.60
C LEU A 177 -12.70 -9.83 13.29
N SER A 178 -11.97 -9.64 12.20
CA SER A 178 -12.53 -9.42 10.87
C SER A 178 -13.47 -10.55 10.46
N ARG A 179 -12.99 -11.80 10.57
CA ARG A 179 -13.76 -13.00 10.22
C ARG A 179 -15.03 -13.15 11.05
N LEU A 180 -14.96 -12.87 12.36
CA LEU A 180 -16.08 -13.12 13.28
C LEU A 180 -17.10 -11.98 13.33
N ASN A 181 -16.70 -10.75 13.01
CA ASN A 181 -17.52 -9.56 13.28
C ASN A 181 -17.93 -8.79 12.02
N GLY A 182 -17.74 -9.34 10.82
CA GLY A 182 -18.15 -8.66 9.58
C GLY A 182 -17.41 -7.34 9.34
N LEU A 183 -16.15 -7.27 9.78
CA LEU A 183 -15.25 -6.16 9.49
C LEU A 183 -14.39 -6.50 8.29
N TYR A 184 -14.11 -5.54 7.42
CA TYR A 184 -13.17 -5.74 6.33
C TYR A 184 -11.74 -5.36 6.76
N ASP A 185 -10.83 -6.33 6.76
CA ASP A 185 -9.43 -6.14 7.14
C ASP A 185 -8.64 -5.47 6.00
N ILE A 186 -8.04 -4.31 6.29
CA ILE A 186 -7.16 -3.59 5.37
C ILE A 186 -5.71 -3.53 5.83
N THR A 187 -5.32 -4.41 6.75
CA THR A 187 -3.92 -4.60 7.15
C THR A 187 -3.05 -4.86 5.91
N PRO A 188 -2.02 -4.02 5.63
CA PRO A 188 -1.28 -4.06 4.36
C PRO A 188 -0.71 -5.43 4.00
N GLU A 189 -0.28 -6.20 4.99
CA GLU A 189 0.32 -7.53 4.86
C GLU A 189 -0.68 -8.58 4.34
N ASN A 190 -1.98 -8.36 4.54
CA ASN A 190 -3.05 -9.27 4.14
C ASN A 190 -3.96 -8.72 3.04
N ASN A 191 -3.83 -7.44 2.68
CA ASN A 191 -4.76 -6.76 1.77
C ASN A 191 -4.13 -6.48 0.39
N ILE A 192 -4.09 -7.51 -0.46
CA ILE A 192 -3.58 -7.41 -1.85
C ILE A 192 -4.35 -6.39 -2.71
N ILE A 193 -5.61 -6.10 -2.36
CA ILE A 193 -6.46 -5.10 -3.03
C ILE A 193 -5.90 -3.70 -2.82
N GLY A 194 -5.60 -3.34 -1.58
CA GLY A 194 -5.10 -2.02 -1.22
C GLY A 194 -3.70 -1.77 -1.78
N LEU A 195 -2.86 -2.81 -1.90
CA LEU A 195 -1.56 -2.70 -2.58
C LEU A 195 -1.70 -2.24 -4.04
N GLU A 196 -2.82 -2.53 -4.72
CA GLU A 196 -3.10 -2.00 -6.06
C GLU A 196 -3.17 -0.48 -6.08
N GLY A 197 -3.60 0.15 -5.00
CA GLY A 197 -3.59 1.60 -4.91
C GLY A 197 -2.17 2.16 -4.82
N GLN A 198 -1.29 1.54 -4.04
CA GLN A 198 0.09 2.00 -3.90
C GLN A 198 0.90 1.92 -5.20
N LYS A 199 0.60 0.94 -6.08
CA LYS A 199 1.31 0.79 -7.35
C LYS A 199 1.15 2.00 -8.29
N THR A 200 0.09 2.80 -8.09
CA THR A 200 -0.12 4.04 -8.86
C THR A 200 1.00 5.05 -8.72
N LEU A 201 1.82 4.93 -7.66
CA LEU A 201 3.04 5.71 -7.52
C LEU A 201 4.02 5.46 -8.68
N ALA A 202 4.13 4.21 -9.17
CA ALA A 202 4.96 3.89 -10.33
C ALA A 202 4.42 4.54 -11.61
N PHE A 203 3.10 4.55 -11.79
CA PHE A 203 2.47 5.19 -12.94
C PHE A 203 2.71 6.70 -12.95
N GLU A 204 2.58 7.35 -11.79
CA GLU A 204 2.91 8.77 -11.67
C GLU A 204 4.38 9.06 -11.96
N LEU A 205 5.30 8.24 -11.43
CA LEU A 205 6.73 8.40 -11.69
C LEU A 205 7.05 8.24 -13.18
N TRP A 206 6.42 7.26 -13.84
CA TRP A 206 6.55 7.06 -15.28
C TRP A 206 6.06 8.28 -16.07
N GLU A 207 4.84 8.76 -15.80
CA GLU A 207 4.29 9.94 -16.48
C GLU A 207 5.10 11.21 -16.22
N ASP A 208 5.65 11.37 -15.01
CA ASP A 208 6.38 12.57 -14.62
C ASP A 208 7.78 12.61 -15.26
N ILE A 209 8.56 11.53 -15.19
CA ILE A 209 9.99 11.53 -15.62
C ILE A 209 10.49 10.24 -16.26
N ASN A 210 9.71 9.16 -16.32
CA ASN A 210 10.16 7.83 -16.76
C ASN A 210 11.55 7.44 -16.19
N PRO A 211 11.66 7.22 -14.87
CA PRO A 211 12.96 7.15 -14.21
C PRO A 211 13.74 5.89 -14.60
N SER A 212 15.07 5.96 -14.57
CA SER A 212 15.92 4.75 -14.70
C SER A 212 16.13 4.02 -13.38
N HIS A 213 16.00 4.72 -12.24
CA HIS A 213 16.18 4.18 -10.90
C HIS A 213 15.12 4.76 -9.96
N VAL A 214 14.66 3.93 -9.02
CA VAL A 214 13.74 4.35 -7.95
C VAL A 214 14.27 3.85 -6.62
N ILE A 215 14.57 4.78 -5.71
CA ILE A 215 15.08 4.49 -4.37
C ILE A 215 13.91 4.54 -3.38
N ILE A 216 13.71 3.46 -2.62
CA ILE A 216 12.49 3.23 -1.84
C ILE A 216 12.88 2.88 -0.39
N PRO A 217 12.57 3.77 0.58
CA PRO A 217 12.63 3.41 1.99
C PRO A 217 11.71 2.21 2.26
N THR A 218 12.26 1.15 2.86
CA THR A 218 11.59 -0.15 2.92
C THR A 218 11.48 -0.67 4.35
N GLY A 219 10.25 -0.68 4.88
CA GLY A 219 9.87 -1.40 6.09
C GLY A 219 9.45 -2.84 5.75
N SER A 220 8.13 -3.11 5.76
CA SER A 220 7.58 -4.45 5.46
C SER A 220 7.72 -4.93 4.00
N GLY A 221 8.23 -4.10 3.09
CA GLY A 221 8.35 -4.43 1.67
C GLY A 221 7.08 -4.21 0.83
N SER A 222 5.93 -3.96 1.44
CA SER A 222 4.64 -3.75 0.73
C SER A 222 4.68 -2.62 -0.31
N ASN A 223 5.29 -1.48 0.02
CA ASN A 223 5.41 -0.36 -0.91
C ASN A 223 6.37 -0.66 -2.07
N LEU A 224 7.51 -1.31 -1.78
CA LEU A 224 8.47 -1.76 -2.77
C LEU A 224 7.82 -2.72 -3.78
N TYR A 225 7.09 -3.72 -3.27
CA TYR A 225 6.33 -4.66 -4.11
C TYR A 225 5.31 -3.94 -4.99
N SER A 226 4.56 -2.99 -4.42
CA SER A 226 3.54 -2.26 -5.16
C SER A 226 4.16 -1.43 -6.29
N ILE A 227 5.26 -0.72 -6.03
CA ILE A 227 5.98 0.05 -7.07
C ILE A 227 6.51 -0.87 -8.16
N TYR A 228 7.13 -2.00 -7.78
CA TYR A 228 7.56 -3.04 -8.73
C TYR A 228 6.41 -3.51 -9.61
N LYS A 229 5.27 -3.84 -9.00
CA LYS A 229 4.09 -4.29 -9.72
C LYS A 229 3.60 -3.23 -10.70
N GLY A 230 3.56 -1.96 -10.31
CA GLY A 230 3.14 -0.88 -11.20
C GLY A 230 4.04 -0.76 -12.44
N PHE A 231 5.36 -0.77 -12.27
CA PHE A 231 6.26 -0.78 -13.44
C PHE A 231 6.13 -2.05 -14.29
N LYS A 232 5.95 -3.21 -13.65
CA LYS A 232 5.70 -4.46 -14.37
C LYS A 232 4.43 -4.39 -15.22
N GLU A 233 3.35 -3.80 -14.72
CA GLU A 233 2.13 -3.65 -15.50
C GLU A 233 2.28 -2.64 -16.65
N LEU A 234 3.07 -1.58 -16.48
CA LEU A 234 3.43 -0.70 -17.60
C LEU A 234 4.20 -1.45 -18.69
N LEU A 235 5.10 -2.37 -18.31
CA LEU A 235 5.82 -3.24 -19.24
C LEU A 235 4.85 -4.18 -19.98
N GLU A 236 3.92 -4.83 -19.25
CA GLU A 236 2.93 -5.75 -19.82
C GLU A 236 1.95 -5.05 -20.76
N VAL A 237 1.62 -3.78 -20.49
CA VAL A 237 0.80 -2.92 -21.37
C VAL A 237 1.62 -2.36 -22.55
N GLY A 238 2.94 -2.57 -22.59
CA GLY A 238 3.82 -2.10 -23.67
C GLY A 238 4.11 -0.60 -23.62
N THR A 239 3.98 0.01 -22.44
CA THR A 239 4.19 1.46 -22.22
C THR A 239 5.65 1.83 -21.95
N ILE A 240 6.42 0.86 -21.45
CA ILE A 240 7.87 0.95 -21.25
C ILE A 240 8.52 -0.29 -21.84
N GLU A 241 9.79 -0.19 -22.21
CA GLU A 241 10.56 -1.32 -22.77
C GLU A 241 11.34 -2.09 -21.70
N GLU A 242 11.71 -1.41 -20.61
CA GLU A 242 12.50 -1.98 -19.52
C GLU A 242 12.02 -1.48 -18.15
N LEU A 243 12.25 -2.28 -17.11
CA LEU A 243 11.97 -1.90 -15.74
C LEU A 243 13.06 -0.97 -15.20
N PRO A 244 12.72 0.07 -14.43
CA PRO A 244 13.72 0.81 -13.68
C PRO A 244 14.36 -0.08 -12.62
N LYS A 245 15.61 0.23 -12.26
CA LYS A 245 16.27 -0.41 -11.13
C LYS A 245 15.65 0.08 -9.81
N LEU A 246 15.08 -0.84 -9.04
CA LEU A 246 14.51 -0.55 -7.74
C LEU A 246 15.56 -0.78 -6.65
N VAL A 247 15.80 0.23 -5.82
CA VAL A 247 16.77 0.17 -4.72
C VAL A 247 16.01 0.24 -3.40
N ALA A 248 15.95 -0.87 -2.68
CA ALA A 248 15.38 -0.92 -1.34
C ALA A 248 16.40 -0.41 -0.31
N VAL A 249 15.98 0.51 0.56
CA VAL A 249 16.83 1.05 1.63
C VAL A 249 16.22 0.73 2.98
N GLN A 250 16.97 0.04 3.84
CA GLN A 250 16.59 -0.26 5.21
C GLN A 250 17.61 0.33 6.20
N SER A 251 17.16 0.64 7.42
CA SER A 251 18.07 1.07 8.49
C SER A 251 18.98 -0.07 8.94
N GLU A 252 20.22 0.22 9.33
CA GLU A 252 21.18 -0.79 9.80
C GLU A 252 20.66 -1.63 10.98
N ASN A 253 19.83 -1.05 11.84
CA ASN A 253 19.27 -1.71 13.04
C ASN A 253 18.01 -2.56 12.76
N CYS A 254 17.42 -2.43 11.57
CA CYS A 254 16.23 -3.18 11.17
C CYS A 254 16.24 -3.37 9.65
N SER A 255 16.95 -4.40 9.21
CA SER A 255 17.26 -4.66 7.80
C SER A 255 16.99 -6.11 7.36
N PRO A 256 15.88 -6.75 7.78
CA PRO A 256 15.68 -8.18 7.54
C PRO A 256 15.67 -8.57 6.05
N ILE A 257 15.18 -7.70 5.16
CA ILE A 257 15.15 -7.98 3.71
C ILE A 257 16.56 -7.88 3.14
N ALA A 258 17.31 -6.83 3.50
CA ALA A 258 18.69 -6.67 3.06
C ALA A 258 19.60 -7.78 3.61
N SER A 259 19.42 -8.15 4.89
CA SER A 259 20.16 -9.26 5.51
C SER A 259 19.95 -10.57 4.77
N GLU A 260 18.70 -10.92 4.43
CA GLU A 260 18.38 -12.14 3.68
C GLU A 260 19.05 -12.14 2.29
N ILE A 261 18.91 -11.04 1.54
CA ILE A 261 19.45 -10.93 0.18
C ILE A 261 20.99 -10.95 0.17
N LEU A 262 21.63 -10.32 1.16
CA LEU A 262 23.08 -10.21 1.25
C LEU A 262 23.74 -11.37 2.01
N GLY A 263 22.96 -12.33 2.54
CA GLY A 263 23.48 -13.43 3.36
C GLY A 263 24.09 -12.96 4.69
N LEU A 264 23.61 -11.86 5.26
CA LEU A 264 24.07 -11.31 6.54
C LEU A 264 23.19 -11.82 7.69
N THR A 265 23.76 -11.97 8.87
CA THR A 265 22.98 -12.27 10.08
C THR A 265 21.99 -11.13 10.34
N SER A 266 20.70 -11.46 10.39
CA SER A 266 19.64 -10.47 10.62
C SER A 266 19.77 -9.85 12.02
N LYS A 267 20.02 -8.54 12.08
CA LYS A 267 19.86 -7.77 13.32
C LYS A 267 18.38 -7.45 13.47
N LYS A 268 17.67 -8.26 14.25
CA LYS A 268 16.28 -7.97 14.67
C LYS A 268 16.29 -7.50 16.11
N ASP A 269 16.44 -6.20 16.32
CA ASP A 269 15.92 -5.63 17.57
C ASP A 269 14.41 -5.50 17.41
N PHE A 270 13.69 -6.50 17.92
CA PHE A 270 12.24 -6.49 18.06
C PHE A 270 11.85 -5.48 19.14
N THR A 271 12.10 -4.19 18.94
CA THR A 271 11.55 -3.06 19.70
C THR A 271 12.32 -1.79 19.34
N LYS A 272 11.77 -1.01 18.41
CA LYS A 272 11.72 0.48 18.40
C LYS A 272 11.43 0.95 16.98
N ALA A 273 10.14 1.07 16.67
CA ALA A 273 9.60 2.01 15.69
C ALA A 273 8.57 2.88 16.40
#